data_AF-A0A8T1P6N6-F1
#
_entry.id   AF-A0A8T1P6N6-F1
#
_cell.length_a   1.000
_cell.length_b   1.000
_cell.length_c   1.000
_cell.angle_alpha   90.00
_cell.angle_beta   90.00
_cell.angle_gamma   90.00
#
_symmetry.space_group_name_H-M   'P 1'
#
loop_
_entity.id
_entity.type
_entity.pdbx_description
1 polymer ?
#
loop_
_entity_poly.entity_id
_entity_poly.type
_entity_poly.pdbx_seq_one_letter_code
_entity_poly.pdbx_strand_id
1 'polypeptide(L)'
;MSAHDRWYVYRGESKEPNDLLFTVKRSSMIQFKAKLHVFLANNTEEEVCDFKVEGSWSERSCVVYAGDSPNIVARMYKKTTAQSVLFGKDNFSVTVYPNVDYAFIIALIVILDDINKESGAE
;
A
#
# COMPACT_ATOMS: atom_id res chain seq x y z
N MET A 1 12.24 -11.72 -9.89
CA MET A 1 11.53 -11.30 -8.65
C MET A 1 12.30 -11.93 -7.51
N SER A 2 12.98 -11.12 -6.71
CA SER A 2 13.69 -11.62 -5.53
C SER A 2 12.69 -11.80 -4.40
N ALA A 3 13.05 -12.54 -3.35
CA ALA A 3 12.19 -12.71 -2.17
C ALA A 3 11.84 -11.39 -1.45
N HIS A 4 12.54 -10.28 -1.77
CA HIS A 4 12.33 -8.94 -1.20
C HIS A 4 11.15 -8.18 -1.84
N ASP A 5 10.46 -8.76 -2.83
CA ASP A 5 9.32 -8.12 -3.51
C ASP A 5 7.96 -8.43 -2.85
N ARG A 6 7.94 -9.01 -1.63
CA ARG A 6 6.73 -9.59 -1.04
C ARG A 6 6.62 -9.35 0.47
N TRP A 7 5.43 -8.93 0.90
CA TRP A 7 5.07 -8.72 2.30
C TRP A 7 3.88 -9.60 2.66
N TYR A 8 3.97 -10.31 3.78
CA TYR A 8 2.90 -11.14 4.33
C TYR A 8 2.30 -10.44 5.54
N VAL A 9 0.99 -10.29 5.56
CA VAL A 9 0.27 -9.61 6.64
C VAL A 9 -0.56 -10.64 7.40
N TYR A 10 -0.28 -10.77 8.69
CA TYR A 10 -0.90 -11.74 9.59
C TYR A 10 -1.79 -11.06 10.62
N ARG A 11 -2.71 -11.83 11.20
CA ARG A 11 -3.57 -11.39 12.29
C ARG A 11 -2.77 -11.20 13.58
N GLY A 12 -2.88 -10.01 14.19
CA GLY A 12 -2.22 -9.71 15.45
C GLY A 12 -0.71 -9.81 15.34
N GLU A 13 -0.08 -10.48 16.32
CA GLU A 13 1.38 -10.70 16.35
C GLU A 13 1.79 -12.08 15.79
N SER A 14 0.85 -12.79 15.16
CA SER A 14 1.08 -14.14 14.63
C SER A 14 1.95 -14.12 13.37
N LYS A 15 2.54 -15.28 13.06
CA LYS A 15 3.17 -15.61 11.76
C LYS A 15 2.70 -16.97 11.23
N GLU A 16 1.67 -17.54 11.86
CA GLU A 16 1.14 -18.84 11.48
C GLU A 16 0.40 -18.74 10.14
N PRO A 17 0.49 -19.75 9.25
CA PRO A 17 -0.18 -19.72 7.96
C PRO A 17 -1.70 -19.48 8.06
N ASN A 18 -2.35 -20.02 9.09
CA ASN A 18 -3.79 -19.85 9.31
C ASN A 18 -4.19 -18.43 9.72
N ASP A 19 -3.24 -17.62 10.16
CA ASP A 19 -3.45 -16.22 10.52
C ASP A 19 -3.09 -15.26 9.38
N LEU A 20 -2.67 -15.77 8.21
CA LEU A 20 -2.43 -14.95 7.03
C LEU A 20 -3.75 -14.26 6.63
N LEU A 21 -3.69 -12.94 6.49
CA LEU A 21 -4.83 -12.13 6.05
C LEU A 21 -4.73 -11.83 4.55
N PHE A 22 -3.56 -11.36 4.13
CA PHE A 22 -3.27 -11.07 2.74
C PHE A 22 -1.77 -11.00 2.49
N THR A 23 -1.40 -11.08 1.22
CA THR A 23 -0.04 -10.87 0.74
C THR A 23 -0.01 -9.65 -0.18
N VAL A 24 1.05 -8.86 -0.10
CA VAL A 24 1.35 -7.78 -1.03
C VAL A 24 2.57 -8.15 -1.86
N LYS A 25 2.46 -8.03 -3.18
CA LYS A 25 3.58 -8.21 -4.12
C LYS A 25 3.88 -6.89 -4.82
N ARG A 26 5.15 -6.56 -4.92
CA ARG A 26 5.64 -5.46 -5.76
C ARG A 26 5.68 -5.94 -7.22
N SER A 27 4.82 -5.35 -8.06
CA SER A 27 4.72 -5.73 -9.47
C SER A 27 5.66 -4.91 -10.36
N SER A 28 5.88 -3.65 -10.02
CA SER A 28 6.86 -2.78 -10.68
C SER A 28 7.10 -1.50 -9.87
N MET A 29 8.28 -0.91 -10.01
CA MET A 29 8.56 0.46 -9.60
C MET A 29 9.20 1.20 -10.77
N ILE A 30 8.49 2.15 -11.36
CA ILE A 30 9.01 2.98 -12.45
C ILE A 30 8.91 4.43 -12.00
N GLN A 31 10.03 5.14 -11.97
CA GLN A 31 10.08 6.58 -11.60
C GLN A 31 9.40 6.86 -10.25
N PHE A 32 9.70 6.09 -9.21
CA PHE A 32 9.13 6.22 -7.84
C PHE A 32 7.60 6.04 -7.75
N LYS A 33 6.95 5.54 -8.81
CA LYS A 33 5.55 5.09 -8.75
C LYS A 33 5.51 3.63 -8.36
N ALA A 34 4.93 3.37 -7.19
CA ALA A 34 4.70 2.02 -6.72
C ALA A 34 3.50 1.42 -7.46
N LYS A 35 3.66 0.18 -7.93
CA LYS A 35 2.55 -0.68 -8.33
C LYS A 35 2.60 -1.96 -7.51
N LEU A 36 1.63 -2.12 -6.62
CA LEU A 36 1.51 -3.27 -5.74
C LEU A 36 0.23 -4.03 -6.05
N HIS A 37 0.33 -5.36 -6.07
CA HIS A 37 -0.82 -6.25 -6.13
C HIS A 37 -1.03 -6.88 -4.75
N VAL A 38 -2.28 -6.91 -4.30
CA VAL A 38 -2.68 -7.46 -3.01
C VAL A 38 -3.57 -8.68 -3.26
N PHE A 39 -3.25 -9.77 -2.58
CA PHE A 39 -3.94 -11.06 -2.68
C PHE A 39 -4.44 -11.45 -1.30
N LEU A 40 -5.75 -11.62 -1.13
CA LEU A 40 -6.33 -12.10 0.11
C LEU A 40 -5.90 -13.57 0.34
N ALA A 41 -5.87 -14.01 1.60
CA ALA A 41 -5.36 -15.33 1.95
C ALA A 41 -6.10 -16.50 1.27
N ASN A 42 -7.35 -16.31 0.85
CA ASN A 42 -8.12 -17.31 0.11
C ASN A 42 -7.85 -17.30 -1.42
N ASN A 43 -7.13 -16.31 -1.94
CA ASN A 43 -6.72 -16.22 -3.34
C ASN A 43 -5.38 -16.92 -3.53
N THR A 44 -5.40 -18.25 -3.60
CA THR A 44 -4.19 -19.08 -3.67
C THR A 44 -3.54 -19.11 -5.05
N GLU A 45 -4.31 -18.87 -6.10
CA GLU A 45 -3.80 -18.88 -7.49
C GLU A 45 -3.00 -17.61 -7.82
N GLU A 46 -3.37 -16.48 -7.21
CA GLU A 46 -2.71 -15.18 -7.37
C GLU A 46 -2.58 -14.69 -8.83
N GLU A 47 -3.46 -15.16 -9.73
CA GLU A 47 -3.52 -14.73 -11.13
C GLU A 47 -4.12 -13.33 -11.29
N VAL A 48 -5.15 -13.02 -10.49
CA VAL A 48 -5.83 -11.73 -10.44
C VAL A 48 -5.77 -11.20 -9.01
N CYS A 49 -5.35 -9.93 -8.86
CA CYS A 49 -5.28 -9.31 -7.54
C CYS A 49 -6.66 -8.94 -7.00
N ASP A 50 -6.83 -9.03 -5.68
CA ASP A 50 -8.05 -8.60 -4.98
C ASP A 50 -8.07 -7.09 -4.77
N PHE A 51 -6.87 -6.49 -4.62
CA PHE A 51 -6.68 -5.05 -4.61
C PHE A 51 -5.40 -4.66 -5.33
N LYS A 52 -5.40 -3.45 -5.86
CA LYS A 52 -4.25 -2.86 -6.53
C LYS A 52 -3.91 -1.52 -5.93
N VAL A 53 -2.63 -1.27 -5.70
CA VAL A 53 -2.12 0.04 -5.27
C VAL A 53 -1.31 0.65 -6.41
N GLU A 54 -1.63 1.87 -6.80
CA GLU A 54 -0.88 2.63 -7.80
C GLU A 54 -0.64 4.06 -7.33
N GLY A 55 0.47 4.66 -7.76
CA GLY A 55 0.79 6.08 -7.53
C GLY A 55 2.15 6.27 -6.89
N SER A 56 2.46 7.50 -6.49
CA SER A 56 3.76 7.84 -5.90
C SER A 56 3.63 8.12 -4.41
N TRP A 57 4.48 7.47 -3.62
CA TRP A 57 4.60 7.74 -2.19
C TRP A 57 5.13 9.16 -1.97
N SER A 58 6.19 9.57 -2.65
CA SER A 58 6.81 10.89 -2.47
C SER A 58 5.87 12.05 -2.86
N GLU A 59 5.04 11.84 -3.88
CA GLU A 59 4.01 12.81 -4.29
C GLU A 59 2.74 12.74 -3.42
N ARG A 60 2.66 11.76 -2.51
CA ARG A 60 1.49 11.47 -1.67
C ARG A 60 0.23 11.24 -2.51
N SER A 61 0.37 10.51 -3.62
CA SER A 61 -0.66 10.32 -4.66
C SER A 61 -1.14 8.87 -4.81
N CYS A 62 -0.78 7.99 -3.88
CA CYS A 62 -1.18 6.59 -3.91
C CYS A 62 -2.71 6.40 -3.86
N VAL A 63 -3.23 5.47 -4.66
CA VAL A 63 -4.64 5.10 -4.74
C VAL A 63 -4.75 3.58 -4.62
N VAL A 64 -5.71 3.12 -3.83
CA VAL A 64 -6.03 1.70 -3.66
C VAL A 64 -7.34 1.42 -4.39
N TYR A 65 -7.32 0.41 -5.26
CA TYR A 65 -8.44 -0.03 -6.08
C TYR A 65 -8.89 -1.44 -5.69
N ALA A 66 -10.17 -1.74 -5.87
CA ALA A 66 -10.69 -3.10 -5.78
C ALA A 66 -10.39 -3.85 -7.09
N GLY A 67 -9.54 -4.87 -6.98
CA GLY A 67 -8.96 -5.62 -8.09
C GLY A 67 -8.36 -4.73 -9.18
N ASP A 68 -8.57 -5.12 -10.44
CA ASP A 68 -8.20 -4.33 -11.62
C ASP A 68 -9.30 -3.38 -12.09
N SER A 69 -10.36 -3.20 -11.30
CA SER A 69 -11.45 -2.27 -11.62
C SER A 69 -11.06 -0.82 -11.31
N PRO A 70 -11.76 0.19 -11.89
CA PRO A 70 -11.57 1.59 -11.54
C PRO A 70 -12.17 1.97 -10.17
N ASN A 71 -12.70 1.00 -9.41
CA ASN A 71 -13.36 1.26 -8.12
C ASN A 71 -12.32 1.56 -7.04
N ILE A 72 -12.29 2.80 -6.56
CA ILE A 72 -11.34 3.27 -5.55
C ILE A 72 -11.87 2.96 -4.15
N VAL A 73 -11.04 2.30 -3.33
CA VAL A 73 -11.35 1.97 -1.93
C VAL A 73 -10.60 2.85 -0.93
N ALA A 74 -9.46 3.41 -1.34
CA ALA A 74 -8.78 4.46 -0.59
C ALA A 74 -7.95 5.37 -1.49
N ARG A 75 -7.76 6.63 -1.09
CA ARG A 75 -6.93 7.60 -1.81
C ARG A 75 -6.11 8.43 -0.85
N MET A 76 -4.80 8.45 -1.08
CA MET A 76 -3.84 9.35 -0.44
C MET A 76 -3.82 10.69 -1.18
N TYR A 77 -3.66 11.76 -0.42
CA TYR A 77 -3.43 13.10 -0.96
C TYR A 77 -2.48 13.89 -0.08
N LYS A 78 -1.69 14.75 -0.73
CA LYS A 78 -0.82 15.70 -0.04
C LYS A 78 -1.67 16.71 0.74
N LYS A 79 -1.35 16.91 2.01
CA LYS A 79 -1.95 17.95 2.83
C LYS A 79 -0.98 19.11 2.94
N THR A 80 -1.18 20.14 2.14
CA THR A 80 -0.38 21.36 2.22
C THR A 80 -0.90 22.23 3.35
N THR A 81 -0.10 22.42 4.41
CA THR A 81 -0.36 23.41 5.46
C THR A 81 0.74 24.47 5.44
N ALA A 82 0.46 25.68 5.95
CA ALA A 82 1.50 26.72 6.07
C ALA A 82 2.72 26.21 6.86
N GLN A 83 2.49 25.39 7.89
CA GLN A 83 3.55 24.73 8.65
C GLN A 83 4.31 23.66 7.85
N SER A 84 3.67 22.86 6.98
CA SER A 84 4.38 21.85 6.20
C SER A 84 5.35 22.48 5.20
N VAL A 85 5.02 23.67 4.67
CA VAL A 85 5.89 24.43 3.76
C VAL A 85 7.08 25.03 4.51
N LEU A 86 6.87 25.56 5.73
CA LEU A 86 7.94 26.16 6.53
C LEU A 86 8.86 25.16 7.23
N PHE A 87 8.35 24.02 7.68
CA PHE A 87 9.07 23.09 8.55
C PHE A 87 9.38 21.73 7.92
N GLY A 88 9.03 21.51 6.65
CA GLY A 88 9.32 20.26 5.94
C GLY A 88 8.66 19.02 6.55
N LYS A 89 7.67 19.19 7.45
CA LYS A 89 6.88 18.07 7.98
C LYS A 89 5.85 17.66 6.95
N ASP A 90 6.10 16.51 6.32
CA ASP A 90 5.18 15.89 5.40
C ASP A 90 3.87 15.54 6.12
N ASN A 91 2.81 16.25 5.76
CA ASN A 91 1.46 15.91 6.15
C ASN A 91 0.77 15.32 4.91
N PHE A 92 0.32 14.08 4.99
CA PHE A 92 -0.62 13.52 4.03
C PHE A 92 -1.92 13.18 4.74
N SER A 93 -2.94 12.89 3.95
CA SER A 93 -4.20 12.36 4.45
C SER A 93 -4.67 11.27 3.52
N VAL A 94 -5.45 10.35 4.06
CA VAL A 94 -5.99 9.21 3.32
C VAL A 94 -7.49 9.20 3.52
N THR A 95 -8.24 9.30 2.43
CA THR A 95 -9.67 9.00 2.43
C THR A 95 -9.83 7.51 2.26
N VAL A 96 -10.51 6.86 3.21
CA VAL A 96 -10.95 5.47 3.12
C VAL A 96 -12.45 5.49 2.88
N TYR A 97 -12.89 4.84 1.81
CA TYR A 97 -14.31 4.86 1.41
C TYR A 97 -15.15 3.93 2.30
N PRO A 98 -16.49 4.11 2.36
CA PRO A 98 -17.35 3.29 3.19
C PRO A 98 -17.19 1.79 2.95
N ASN A 99 -17.37 1.00 4.00
CA ASN A 99 -17.28 -0.47 4.00
C ASN A 99 -15.88 -1.04 3.71
N VAL A 100 -14.82 -0.21 3.78
CA VAL A 100 -13.43 -0.64 3.67
C VAL A 100 -12.80 -0.67 5.06
N ASP A 101 -12.06 -1.75 5.34
CA ASP A 101 -11.35 -1.91 6.61
C ASP A 101 -10.19 -0.90 6.71
N TYR A 102 -10.22 -0.04 7.73
CA TYR A 102 -9.19 0.98 7.92
C TYR A 102 -7.84 0.38 8.31
N ALA A 103 -7.80 -0.72 9.07
CA ALA A 103 -6.56 -1.37 9.46
C ALA A 103 -5.86 -2.01 8.25
N PHE A 104 -6.63 -2.58 7.31
CA PHE A 104 -6.13 -3.02 6.02
C PHE A 104 -5.43 -1.88 5.26
N ILE A 105 -6.06 -0.70 5.18
CA ILE A 105 -5.46 0.46 4.51
C ILE A 105 -4.20 0.96 5.24
N ILE A 106 -4.20 1.00 6.57
CA ILE A 106 -3.01 1.39 7.35
C ILE A 106 -1.86 0.41 7.10
N ALA A 107 -2.12 -0.90 7.04
CA ALA A 107 -1.08 -1.89 6.73
C ALA A 107 -0.45 -1.66 5.36
N LEU A 108 -1.25 -1.32 4.33
CA LEU A 108 -0.72 -0.95 3.01
C LEU A 108 0.15 0.31 3.05
N ILE A 109 -0.21 1.31 3.86
CA ILE A 109 0.57 2.54 4.05
C ILE A 109 1.93 2.23 4.69
N VAL A 110 1.97 1.34 5.69
CA VAL A 110 3.22 0.91 6.32
C VAL A 110 4.13 0.18 5.32
N ILE A 111 3.57 -0.69 4.48
CA ILE A 111 4.32 -1.38 3.42
C ILE A 111 4.87 -0.38 2.39
N LEU A 112 4.08 0.62 2.00
CA LEU A 112 4.57 1.68 1.09
C LEU A 112 5.69 2.52 1.71
N ASP A 113 5.61 2.83 3.01
CA ASP A 113 6.66 3.56 3.74
C ASP A 113 7.96 2.75 3.81
N ASP A 114 7.85 1.44 4.08
CA ASP A 114 8.97 0.48 4.10
C ASP A 114 9.69 0.43 2.75
N ILE A 115 8.94 0.22 1.66
CA ILE A 115 9.47 0.22 0.28
C ILE A 115 10.18 1.54 -0.06
N ASN A 116 9.62 2.67 0.37
CA ASN A 116 10.20 3.97 0.09
C ASN A 116 11.48 4.24 0.89
N LYS A 117 11.60 3.70 2.11
CA LYS A 117 12.82 3.80 2.90
C LYS A 117 13.96 2.99 2.29
N GLU A 118 13.66 1.79 1.79
CA GLU A 118 14.65 0.97 1.06
C GLU A 118 15.18 1.69 -0.19
N SER A 119 14.30 2.39 -0.92
CA SER A 119 14.65 3.07 -2.18
C SER A 119 15.46 4.37 -1.99
N GLY A 120 15.56 4.89 -0.76
CA GLY A 120 16.31 6.10 -0.42
C GLY A 120 17.66 5.85 0.25
N ALA A 121 18.05 4.57 0.40
CA ALA A 121 19.31 4.15 1.01
C ALA A 121 20.41 3.81 -0.01
N GLU A 122 20.20 4.15 -1.29
CA GLU A 122 21.21 4.06 -2.36
C GLU A 122 21.92 5.41 -2.62
#